data_AF-D6WIE9-F1
#
_entry.id   AF-D6WIE9-F1
#
_cell.length_a   1.000
_cell.length_b   1.000
_cell.length_c   1.000
_cell.angle_alpha   90.00
_cell.angle_beta   90.00
_cell.angle_gamma   90.00
#
_symmetry.space_group_name_H-M   'P 1'
#
loop_
_entity.id
_entity.type
_entity.pdbx_description
1 polymer ?
#
loop_
_entity_poly.entity_id
_entity_poly.type
_entity_poly.pdbx_seq_one_letter_code
_entity_poly.pdbx_strand_id
1 'polypeptide(L)'
;MLLFAFILFAFLQTSFPLPATENPAPTHNPAVEFFKEIPLKPFKDLNEKHLKEDTGFQAALVYLKSPEWIQMVADVRKDPAWLEYKKFLNDSAIDIEFVIKHVEHCLNATNTKDFKVDKVKPSLGKFFDDVKTTYSVLVLKAAQNYLAKESNSATYRNFIAKLQSQESRKMLEKALGQPPVKKVALKLKEMDFDIEFLLEFYYSLLGWRPIYKFSA
;
A
#
# COMPACT_ATOMS: atom_id res chain seq x y z
N MET A 1 -3.78 -6.58 5.03
CA MET A 1 -4.06 -6.35 3.59
C MET A 1 -4.14 -4.88 3.23
N LEU A 2 -4.70 -3.98 4.06
CA LEU A 2 -4.74 -2.52 3.78
C LEU A 2 -3.37 -1.88 3.55
N LEU A 3 -2.46 -2.04 4.52
CA LEU A 3 -1.10 -1.50 4.47
C LEU A 3 -0.33 -2.07 3.27
N PHE A 4 -0.50 -3.36 3.03
CA PHE A 4 0.13 -4.08 1.92
C PHE A 4 -0.46 -3.68 0.56
N ALA A 5 -1.76 -3.41 0.49
CA ALA A 5 -2.44 -2.94 -0.71
C ALA A 5 -2.12 -1.48 -1.01
N PHE A 6 -2.01 -0.59 -0.01
CA PHE A 6 -1.58 0.79 -0.23
C PHE A 6 -0.15 0.89 -0.75
N ILE A 7 0.72 0.03 -0.23
CA ILE A 7 2.09 -0.04 -0.67
C ILE A 7 2.21 -0.67 -2.06
N LEU A 8 1.56 -1.81 -2.31
CA LEU A 8 1.48 -2.37 -3.65
C LEU A 8 0.82 -1.37 -4.63
N PHE A 9 -0.16 -0.59 -4.21
CA PHE A 9 -0.85 0.40 -5.03
C PHE A 9 0.07 1.56 -5.38
N ALA A 10 0.77 2.12 -4.40
CA ALA A 10 1.79 3.16 -4.64
C ALA A 10 2.92 2.65 -5.56
N PHE A 11 3.26 1.35 -5.50
CA PHE A 11 4.27 0.72 -6.35
C PHE A 11 3.79 0.46 -7.78
N LEU A 12 2.53 0.04 -7.93
CA LEU A 12 1.99 -0.50 -9.17
C LEU A 12 1.24 0.54 -10.04
N GLN A 13 0.82 1.67 -9.44
CA GLN A 13 0.31 2.87 -10.13
C GLN A 13 1.26 3.47 -11.17
N THR A 14 2.48 2.96 -11.25
CA THR A 14 3.58 3.56 -11.99
C THR A 14 3.68 3.04 -13.42
N SER A 15 3.15 1.85 -13.68
CA SER A 15 3.11 1.23 -14.99
C SER A 15 1.72 1.33 -15.64
N PHE A 16 0.68 1.62 -14.86
CA PHE A 16 -0.70 1.67 -15.34
C PHE A 16 -1.37 2.95 -14.84
N PRO A 17 -2.02 3.73 -15.73
CA PRO A 17 -2.81 4.86 -15.28
C PRO A 17 -3.86 4.39 -14.28
N LEU A 18 -4.19 5.25 -13.32
CA LEU A 18 -5.36 5.04 -12.47
C LEU A 18 -6.56 4.68 -13.36
N PRO A 19 -7.22 3.53 -13.18
CA PRO A 19 -8.38 3.20 -13.95
C PRO A 19 -9.38 4.32 -13.74
N ALA A 20 -9.98 4.80 -14.84
CA ALA A 20 -11.09 5.73 -14.76
C ALA A 20 -12.13 5.08 -13.84
N THR A 21 -12.36 5.67 -12.68
CA THR A 21 -13.37 5.18 -11.75
C THR A 21 -14.70 5.23 -12.50
N GLU A 22 -15.39 4.08 -12.64
CA GLU A 22 -16.72 4.00 -13.26
C GLU A 22 -17.73 4.96 -12.60
N ASN A 23 -17.41 5.40 -11.39
CA ASN A 23 -18.03 6.52 -10.71
C ASN A 23 -16.92 7.51 -10.33
N PRO A 24 -16.71 8.64 -11.04
CA PRO A 24 -15.74 9.65 -10.63
C PRO A 24 -16.00 9.98 -9.17
N ALA A 25 -15.03 9.65 -8.31
CA ALA A 25 -15.06 10.15 -6.95
C ALA A 25 -15.32 11.66 -7.07
N PRO A 26 -16.24 12.23 -6.26
CA PRO A 26 -16.57 13.64 -6.37
C PRO A 26 -15.27 14.44 -6.45
N THR A 27 -15.26 15.49 -7.27
CA THR A 27 -14.08 16.30 -7.64
C THR A 27 -13.26 16.87 -6.47
N HIS A 28 -13.65 16.56 -5.23
CA HIS A 28 -13.07 16.93 -3.93
C HIS A 28 -12.87 15.72 -2.98
N ASN A 29 -12.65 14.50 -3.47
CA ASN A 29 -12.32 13.36 -2.59
C ASN A 29 -10.91 13.56 -1.98
N PRO A 30 -10.79 13.71 -0.64
CA PRO A 30 -9.51 13.97 0.01
C PRO A 30 -8.44 12.88 -0.21
N ALA A 31 -8.85 11.62 -0.27
CA ALA A 31 -7.91 10.53 -0.51
C ALA A 31 -7.31 10.63 -1.92
N VAL A 32 -8.13 10.92 -2.93
CA VAL A 32 -7.68 11.06 -4.32
C VAL A 32 -6.72 12.24 -4.48
N GLU A 33 -7.00 13.37 -3.83
CA GLU A 33 -6.13 14.54 -3.86
C GLU A 33 -4.79 14.28 -3.16
N PHE A 34 -4.78 13.57 -2.03
CA PHE A 34 -3.53 13.13 -1.38
C PHE A 34 -2.63 12.32 -2.32
N PHE A 35 -3.20 11.34 -3.02
CA PHE A 35 -2.42 10.48 -3.91
C PHE A 35 -1.82 11.23 -5.10
N LYS A 36 -2.44 12.34 -5.55
CA LYS A 36 -1.89 13.18 -6.62
C LYS A 36 -0.61 13.92 -6.20
N GLU A 37 -0.43 14.19 -4.91
CA GLU A 37 0.74 14.88 -4.38
C GLU A 37 1.97 13.94 -4.29
N ILE A 38 1.76 12.62 -4.38
CA ILE A 38 2.86 11.64 -4.35
C ILE A 38 3.53 11.63 -5.72
N PRO A 39 4.84 11.91 -5.83
CA PRO A 39 5.54 11.90 -7.10
C PRO A 39 5.68 10.46 -7.60
N LEU A 40 4.84 10.04 -8.55
CA LEU A 40 4.79 8.65 -9.05
C LEU A 40 5.94 8.27 -9.99
N LYS A 41 6.61 9.25 -10.63
CA LYS A 41 7.67 8.97 -11.62
C LYS A 41 8.86 8.19 -11.03
N PRO A 42 9.46 8.58 -9.89
CA PRO A 42 10.56 7.82 -9.32
C PRO A 42 10.18 6.36 -9.02
N PHE A 43 8.92 6.10 -8.60
CA PHE A 43 8.41 4.74 -8.36
C PHE A 43 8.38 3.90 -9.65
N LYS A 44 8.07 4.52 -10.79
CA LYS A 44 8.12 3.86 -12.10
C LYS A 44 9.53 3.40 -12.43
N ASP A 45 10.48 4.32 -12.32
CA ASP A 45 11.88 4.06 -12.68
C ASP A 45 12.47 2.93 -11.81
N LEU A 46 12.12 2.92 -10.51
CA LEU A 46 12.53 1.87 -9.59
C LEU A 46 11.86 0.52 -9.91
N ASN A 47 10.55 0.51 -10.15
CA ASN A 47 9.84 -0.72 -10.53
C ASN A 47 10.42 -1.33 -11.83
N GLU A 48 10.67 -0.50 -12.85
CA GLU A 48 11.26 -0.95 -14.11
C GLU A 48 12.68 -1.51 -13.94
N LYS A 49 13.49 -0.90 -13.06
CA LYS A 49 14.82 -1.42 -12.71
C LYS A 49 14.72 -2.82 -12.10
N HIS A 50 13.91 -3.01 -11.06
CA HIS A 50 13.75 -4.31 -10.41
C HIS A 50 13.09 -5.37 -11.31
N LEU A 51 12.14 -4.97 -12.17
CA LEU A 51 11.56 -5.86 -13.17
C LEU A 51 12.60 -6.43 -14.15
N LYS A 52 13.65 -5.67 -14.46
CA LYS A 52 14.70 -6.08 -15.41
C LYS A 52 15.85 -6.82 -14.74
N GLU A 53 16.25 -6.39 -13.55
CA GLU A 53 17.55 -6.74 -12.98
C GLU A 53 17.47 -7.57 -11.69
N ASP A 54 16.31 -7.60 -11.02
CA ASP A 54 16.17 -8.25 -9.71
C ASP A 54 15.39 -9.56 -9.82
N THR A 55 16.12 -10.67 -9.91
CA THR A 55 15.54 -12.02 -10.01
C THR A 55 14.74 -12.42 -8.77
N GLY A 56 15.08 -11.89 -7.58
CA GLY A 56 14.31 -12.09 -6.36
C GLY A 56 12.96 -11.40 -6.43
N PHE A 57 12.94 -10.16 -6.94
CA PHE A 57 11.71 -9.41 -7.18
C PHE A 57 10.84 -10.06 -8.26
N GLN A 58 11.44 -10.50 -9.37
CA GLN A 58 10.75 -11.26 -10.40
C GLN A 58 10.12 -12.56 -9.84
N ALA A 59 10.85 -13.29 -8.99
CA ALA A 59 10.35 -14.49 -8.31
C ALA A 59 9.19 -14.16 -7.35
N ALA A 60 9.28 -13.03 -6.63
CA ALA A 60 8.18 -12.53 -5.81
C ALA A 60 6.94 -12.21 -6.63
N LEU A 61 7.07 -11.54 -7.78
CA LEU A 61 5.95 -11.25 -8.67
C LEU A 61 5.28 -12.52 -9.21
N VAL A 62 6.07 -13.55 -9.56
CA VAL A 62 5.53 -14.87 -9.94
C VAL A 62 4.74 -15.48 -8.79
N TYR A 63 5.29 -15.44 -7.58
CA TYR A 63 4.61 -15.98 -6.39
C TYR A 63 3.33 -15.21 -6.04
N LEU A 64 3.32 -13.88 -6.14
CA LEU A 64 2.16 -13.03 -5.87
C LEU A 64 1.00 -13.27 -6.86
N LYS A 65 1.26 -13.98 -7.97
CA LYS A 65 0.24 -14.47 -8.91
C LYS A 65 -0.18 -15.92 -8.69
N SER A 66 0.47 -16.62 -7.76
CA SER A 66 0.22 -18.03 -7.53
C SER A 66 -1.17 -18.25 -6.91
N PRO A 67 -1.78 -19.44 -7.11
CA PRO A 67 -3.01 -19.82 -6.43
C PRO A 67 -2.89 -19.75 -4.90
N GLU A 68 -1.72 -20.03 -4.34
CA GLU A 68 -1.46 -19.96 -2.89
C GLU A 68 -1.66 -18.52 -2.38
N TRP A 69 -1.04 -17.55 -3.06
CA TRP A 69 -1.19 -16.13 -2.69
C TRP A 69 -2.63 -15.65 -2.87
N ILE A 70 -3.26 -15.98 -3.99
CA ILE A 70 -4.65 -15.62 -4.28
C ILE A 70 -5.58 -16.13 -3.18
N GLN A 71 -5.38 -17.37 -2.72
CA GLN A 71 -6.17 -17.94 -1.62
C GLN A 71 -5.94 -17.19 -0.31
N MET A 72 -4.69 -16.86 0.04
CA MET A 72 -4.40 -16.08 1.26
C MET A 72 -5.08 -14.71 1.24
N VAL A 73 -5.08 -14.03 0.09
CA VAL A 73 -5.81 -12.76 -0.09
C VAL A 73 -7.32 -12.97 0.04
N ALA A 74 -7.87 -14.04 -0.55
CA ALA A 74 -9.29 -14.37 -0.45
C ALA A 74 -9.74 -14.67 0.99
N ASP A 75 -8.90 -15.33 1.80
CA ASP A 75 -9.18 -15.60 3.21
C ASP A 75 -9.25 -14.30 4.02
N VAL A 76 -8.35 -13.34 3.76
CA VAL A 76 -8.44 -12.01 4.39
C VAL A 76 -9.70 -11.27 3.97
N ARG A 77 -10.09 -11.34 2.69
CA ARG A 77 -11.31 -10.66 2.19
C ARG A 77 -12.59 -11.12 2.88
N LYS A 78 -12.61 -12.35 3.39
CA LYS A 78 -13.74 -12.95 4.09
C LYS A 78 -13.71 -12.70 5.60
N ASP A 79 -12.60 -12.18 6.13
CA ASP A 79 -12.45 -11.96 7.56
C ASP A 79 -13.38 -10.83 8.07
N PRO A 80 -14.17 -11.06 9.14
CA PRO A 80 -15.11 -10.05 9.63
C PRO A 80 -14.46 -8.75 10.11
N ALA A 81 -13.30 -8.81 10.77
CA ALA A 81 -12.61 -7.60 11.25
C ALA A 81 -12.02 -6.81 10.09
N TRP A 82 -11.56 -7.50 9.03
CA TRP A 82 -11.20 -6.87 7.78
C TRP A 82 -12.38 -6.16 7.12
N LEU A 83 -13.53 -6.83 7.01
CA LEU A 83 -14.73 -6.25 6.39
C LEU A 83 -15.23 -5.01 7.15
N GLU A 84 -15.20 -5.06 8.48
CA GLU A 84 -15.53 -3.94 9.35
C GLU A 84 -14.60 -2.74 9.10
N TYR A 85 -13.29 -2.98 9.07
CA TYR A 85 -12.31 -1.92 8.82
C TYR A 85 -12.40 -1.37 7.38
N LYS A 86 -12.60 -2.23 6.39
CA LYS A 86 -12.89 -1.82 5.00
C LYS A 86 -14.10 -0.91 4.93
N LYS A 87 -15.19 -1.24 5.63
CA LYS A 87 -16.38 -0.40 5.69
C LYS A 87 -16.06 0.96 6.31
N PHE A 88 -15.34 0.99 7.44
CA PHE A 88 -14.92 2.24 8.07
C PHE A 88 -14.14 3.15 7.12
N LEU A 89 -13.26 2.59 6.29
CA LEU A 89 -12.46 3.34 5.34
C LEU A 89 -13.29 3.88 4.17
N ASN A 90 -14.19 3.07 3.63
CA ASN A 90 -15.14 3.53 2.61
C ASN A 90 -16.02 4.67 3.14
N ASP A 91 -16.53 4.54 4.37
CA ASP A 91 -17.28 5.59 5.07
C ASP A 91 -16.40 6.82 5.39
N SER A 92 -15.07 6.69 5.27
CA SER A 92 -14.09 7.76 5.45
C SER A 92 -13.57 8.27 4.10
N ALA A 93 -14.29 8.07 3.00
CA ALA A 93 -13.91 8.47 1.64
C ALA A 93 -12.65 7.80 1.07
N ILE A 94 -12.13 6.75 1.72
CA ILE A 94 -11.06 5.91 1.18
C ILE A 94 -11.70 4.71 0.48
N ASP A 95 -11.75 4.72 -0.84
CA ASP A 95 -12.14 3.55 -1.62
C ASP A 95 -10.99 2.54 -1.67
N ILE A 96 -10.93 1.69 -0.66
CA ILE A 96 -9.90 0.65 -0.58
C ILE A 96 -10.12 -0.44 -1.62
N GLU A 97 -11.36 -0.66 -2.08
CA GLU A 97 -11.63 -1.68 -3.09
C GLU A 97 -11.03 -1.27 -4.43
N PHE A 98 -11.11 0.01 -4.77
CA PHE A 98 -10.41 0.58 -5.92
C PHE A 98 -8.90 0.38 -5.83
N VAL A 99 -8.29 0.68 -4.68
CA VAL A 99 -6.85 0.48 -4.42
C VAL A 99 -6.45 -0.98 -4.63
N ILE A 100 -7.20 -1.91 -4.05
CA ILE A 100 -6.95 -3.35 -4.17
C ILE A 100 -7.08 -3.82 -5.62
N LYS A 101 -8.17 -3.45 -6.32
CA LYS A 101 -8.39 -3.83 -7.72
C LYS A 101 -7.29 -3.31 -8.63
N HIS A 102 -6.78 -2.11 -8.36
CA HIS A 102 -5.70 -1.55 -9.13
C HIS A 102 -4.39 -2.33 -8.93
N VAL A 103 -4.06 -2.70 -7.69
CA VAL A 103 -2.93 -3.61 -7.40
C VAL A 103 -3.04 -4.92 -8.18
N GLU A 104 -4.21 -5.55 -8.13
CA GLU A 104 -4.46 -6.79 -8.86
C GLU A 104 -4.30 -6.60 -10.37
N HIS A 105 -4.82 -5.51 -10.92
CA HIS A 105 -4.69 -5.18 -12.34
C HIS A 105 -3.22 -5.09 -12.75
N CYS A 106 -2.42 -4.32 -12.03
CA CYS A 106 -1.02 -4.10 -12.38
C CYS A 106 -0.15 -5.35 -12.20
N LEU A 107 -0.41 -6.14 -11.14
CA LEU A 107 0.21 -7.46 -11.01
C LEU A 107 -0.11 -8.28 -12.24
N ASN A 108 -1.39 -8.44 -12.59
CA ASN A 108 -1.82 -9.25 -13.73
C ASN A 108 -1.25 -8.77 -15.06
N ALA A 109 -1.15 -7.46 -15.26
CA ALA A 109 -0.63 -6.86 -16.48
C ALA A 109 0.91 -6.94 -16.61
N THR A 110 1.63 -7.20 -15.53
CA THR A 110 3.07 -7.48 -15.60
C THR A 110 3.30 -8.83 -16.28
N ASN A 111 4.01 -8.87 -17.40
CA ASN A 111 4.35 -10.13 -18.05
C ASN A 111 5.43 -10.86 -17.23
N THR A 112 5.07 -11.98 -16.60
CA THR A 112 5.98 -12.81 -15.81
C THR A 112 6.41 -14.08 -16.53
N LYS A 113 5.96 -14.32 -17.78
CA LYS A 113 6.22 -15.57 -18.51
C LYS A 113 7.68 -15.75 -18.87
N ASP A 114 8.38 -14.65 -19.13
CA ASP A 114 9.78 -14.65 -19.57
C ASP A 114 10.77 -14.65 -18.39
N PHE A 115 10.27 -14.58 -17.15
CA PHE A 115 11.11 -14.59 -15.96
C PHE A 115 11.69 -15.98 -15.73
N LYS A 116 13.02 -16.10 -15.82
CA LYS A 116 13.76 -17.33 -15.56
C LYS A 116 14.11 -17.43 -14.08
N VAL A 117 13.10 -17.68 -13.25
CA VAL A 117 13.19 -17.62 -11.78
C VAL A 117 12.94 -18.96 -11.09
N ASP A 118 13.05 -20.07 -11.84
CA ASP A 118 12.97 -21.40 -11.22
C ASP A 118 14.06 -21.55 -10.15
N LYS A 119 13.66 -22.04 -8.97
CA LYS A 119 14.51 -22.18 -7.77
C LYS A 119 15.09 -20.88 -7.20
N VAL A 120 14.69 -19.71 -7.71
CA VAL A 120 15.05 -18.42 -7.10
C VAL A 120 14.13 -18.18 -5.91
N LYS A 121 14.70 -17.87 -4.74
CA LYS A 121 13.92 -17.48 -3.55
C LYS A 121 13.18 -16.16 -3.86
N PRO A 122 11.83 -16.11 -3.73
CA PRO A 122 11.07 -14.86 -3.79
C PRO A 122 11.58 -13.84 -2.77
N SER A 123 11.87 -12.62 -3.21
CA SER A 123 12.32 -11.54 -2.33
C SER A 123 11.84 -10.17 -2.81
N LEU A 124 11.38 -9.35 -1.89
CA LEU A 124 11.03 -7.94 -2.06
C LEU A 124 12.04 -7.03 -1.35
N GLY A 125 13.07 -7.57 -0.70
CA GLY A 125 13.95 -6.83 0.19
C GLY A 125 14.69 -5.67 -0.48
N LYS A 126 15.44 -5.95 -1.56
CA LYS A 126 16.18 -4.91 -2.30
C LYS A 126 15.26 -3.82 -2.83
N PHE A 127 14.13 -4.22 -3.42
CA PHE A 127 13.10 -3.31 -3.88
C PHE A 127 12.57 -2.43 -2.73
N PHE A 128 12.29 -3.04 -1.58
CA PHE A 128 11.77 -2.33 -0.42
C PHE A 128 12.81 -1.39 0.20
N ASP A 129 14.10 -1.72 0.20
CA ASP A 129 15.17 -0.84 0.70
C ASP A 129 15.43 0.36 -0.22
N ASP A 130 15.45 0.15 -1.54
CA ASP A 130 15.50 1.24 -2.52
C ASP A 130 14.25 2.13 -2.35
N VAL A 131 13.10 1.54 -1.99
CA VAL A 131 11.89 2.27 -1.65
C VAL A 131 12.05 3.10 -0.37
N LYS A 132 12.51 2.51 0.73
CA LYS A 132 12.72 3.22 2.00
C LYS A 132 13.59 4.46 1.78
N THR A 133 14.69 4.30 1.05
CA THR A 133 15.66 5.37 0.80
C THR A 133 15.07 6.48 -0.06
N THR A 134 14.38 6.11 -1.14
CA THR A 134 13.87 7.08 -2.11
C THR A 134 12.60 7.78 -1.62
N TYR A 135 11.68 7.05 -0.98
CA TYR A 135 10.30 7.49 -0.85
C TYR A 135 9.88 7.92 0.52
N SER A 136 10.54 7.46 1.59
CA SER A 136 10.09 7.82 2.92
C SER A 136 10.05 9.34 3.11
N VAL A 137 11.04 10.03 2.55
CA VAL A 137 11.11 11.49 2.53
C VAL A 137 10.07 12.10 1.57
N LEU A 138 9.86 11.52 0.39
CA LEU A 138 8.92 12.06 -0.61
C LEU A 138 7.47 11.94 -0.17
N VAL A 139 7.06 10.78 0.36
CA VAL A 139 5.71 10.53 0.84
C VAL A 139 5.44 11.34 2.11
N LEU A 140 6.41 11.45 3.03
CA LEU A 140 6.27 12.34 4.17
C LEU A 140 6.10 13.81 3.74
N LYS A 141 6.92 14.28 2.78
CA LYS A 141 6.79 15.65 2.27
C LYS A 141 5.44 15.87 1.57
N ALA A 142 4.99 14.92 0.75
CA ALA A 142 3.67 14.98 0.13
C ALA A 142 2.57 15.04 1.19
N ALA A 143 2.67 14.22 2.24
CA ALA A 143 1.73 14.25 3.35
C ALA A 143 1.75 15.55 4.14
N GLN A 144 2.93 16.08 4.45
CA GLN A 144 3.06 17.38 5.13
C GLN A 144 2.50 18.51 4.27
N ASN A 145 2.82 18.53 2.98
CA ASN A 145 2.31 19.52 2.04
C ASN A 145 0.78 19.44 1.92
N TYR A 146 0.24 18.23 1.81
CA TYR A 146 -1.19 18.00 1.70
C TYR A 146 -1.93 18.39 2.99
N LEU A 147 -1.37 18.06 4.16
CA LEU A 147 -1.88 18.51 5.46
C LEU A 147 -1.81 20.04 5.63
N ALA A 148 -0.79 20.70 5.06
CA ALA A 148 -0.62 22.15 5.15
C ALA A 148 -1.57 22.93 4.22
N LYS A 149 -1.73 22.48 2.96
CA LYS A 149 -2.56 23.12 1.92
C LYS A 149 -4.04 23.18 2.30
N GLU A 150 -4.55 22.11 2.92
CA GLU A 150 -6.00 21.93 3.13
C GLU A 150 -6.47 22.26 4.56
N SER A 151 -5.66 23.01 5.32
CA SER A 151 -6.00 23.44 6.69
C SER A 151 -7.32 24.23 6.80
N ASN A 152 -7.79 24.82 5.69
CA ASN A 152 -9.03 25.60 5.63
C ASN A 152 -10.30 24.79 5.31
N SER A 153 -10.21 23.55 4.83
CA SER A 153 -11.38 22.72 4.47
C SER A 153 -11.90 21.91 5.65
N ALA A 154 -13.16 22.13 6.05
CA ALA A 154 -13.79 21.36 7.13
C ALA A 154 -13.93 19.87 6.77
N THR A 155 -14.27 19.56 5.53
CA THR A 155 -14.33 18.20 4.99
C THR A 155 -12.98 17.51 5.13
N TYR A 156 -11.90 18.22 4.83
CA TYR A 156 -10.55 17.70 4.90
C TYR A 156 -10.08 17.45 6.34
N ARG A 157 -10.30 18.42 7.25
CA ARG A 157 -10.00 18.23 8.67
C ARG A 157 -10.74 17.03 9.26
N ASN A 158 -12.01 16.86 8.89
CA ASN A 158 -12.82 15.72 9.35
C ASN A 158 -12.31 14.39 8.78
N PHE A 159 -11.89 14.35 7.51
CA PHE A 159 -11.25 13.19 6.90
C PHE A 159 -9.99 12.77 7.66
N ILE A 160 -9.05 13.70 7.86
CA ILE A 160 -7.79 13.42 8.57
C ILE A 160 -8.05 13.05 10.03
N ALA A 161 -8.92 13.79 10.74
CA ALA A 161 -9.26 13.47 12.13
C ALA A 161 -9.88 12.08 12.28
N LYS A 162 -10.72 11.66 11.33
CA LYS A 162 -11.31 10.32 11.31
C LYS A 162 -10.25 9.25 11.13
N LEU A 163 -9.29 9.45 10.22
CA LEU A 163 -8.18 8.50 10.02
C LEU A 163 -7.22 8.44 11.21
N GLN A 164 -6.93 9.58 11.85
CA GLN A 164 -6.07 9.68 13.03
C GLN A 164 -6.77 9.27 14.33
N SER A 165 -8.07 8.97 14.28
CA SER A 165 -8.85 8.63 15.48
C SER A 165 -8.36 7.35 16.15
N GLN A 166 -8.61 7.23 17.46
CA GLN A 166 -8.39 5.96 18.17
C GLN A 166 -9.29 4.83 17.65
N GLU A 167 -10.47 5.14 17.11
CA GLU A 167 -11.35 4.16 16.50
C GLU A 167 -10.69 3.51 15.28
N SER A 168 -10.18 4.34 14.35
CA SER A 168 -9.40 3.90 13.18
C SER A 168 -8.24 2.99 13.61
N ARG A 169 -7.47 3.41 14.63
CA ARG A 169 -6.36 2.62 15.18
C ARG A 169 -6.82 1.25 15.68
N LYS A 170 -7.87 1.22 16.52
CA LYS A 170 -8.40 -0.02 17.09
C LYS A 170 -8.90 -0.98 16.01
N MET A 171 -9.60 -0.47 15.00
CA MET A 171 -10.08 -1.28 13.88
C MET A 171 -8.92 -1.86 13.07
N LEU A 172 -7.88 -1.05 12.79
CA LEU A 172 -6.67 -1.55 12.15
C LEU A 172 -5.98 -2.65 12.98
N GLU A 173 -5.71 -2.38 14.27
CA GLU A 173 -5.02 -3.34 15.15
C GLU A 173 -5.82 -4.64 15.29
N LYS A 174 -7.15 -4.54 15.37
CA LYS A 174 -8.06 -5.70 15.36
C LYS A 174 -7.92 -6.49 14.05
N ALA A 175 -7.90 -5.84 12.90
CA ALA A 175 -7.73 -6.50 11.60
C ALA A 175 -6.34 -7.14 11.46
N LEU A 176 -5.27 -6.45 11.89
CA LEU A 176 -3.90 -6.98 11.92
C LEU A 176 -3.73 -8.18 12.85
N GLY A 177 -4.53 -8.24 13.91
CA GLY A 177 -4.56 -9.34 14.86
C GLY A 177 -5.10 -10.66 14.29
N GLN A 178 -5.80 -10.63 13.15
CA GLN A 178 -6.52 -11.79 12.63
C GLN A 178 -5.60 -12.83 11.99
N PRO A 179 -5.88 -14.14 12.17
CA PRO A 179 -5.03 -15.20 11.62
C PRO A 179 -4.79 -15.10 10.11
N PRO A 180 -5.79 -14.84 9.24
CA PRO A 180 -5.55 -14.70 7.81
C PRO A 180 -4.61 -13.54 7.47
N VAL A 181 -4.72 -12.42 8.21
CA VAL A 181 -3.87 -11.23 8.00
C VAL A 181 -2.44 -11.49 8.47
N LYS A 182 -2.28 -12.17 9.62
CA LYS A 182 -0.96 -12.61 10.11
C LYS A 182 -0.29 -13.57 9.14
N LYS A 183 -1.04 -14.47 8.51
CA LYS A 183 -0.49 -15.39 7.50
C LYS A 183 0.09 -14.64 6.30
N VAL A 184 -0.65 -13.66 5.76
CA VAL A 184 -0.15 -12.78 4.68
C VAL A 184 1.10 -12.01 5.14
N ALA A 185 1.10 -11.47 6.35
CA ALA A 185 2.25 -10.77 6.90
C ALA A 185 3.47 -11.70 7.02
N LEU A 186 3.31 -12.90 7.56
CA LEU A 186 4.41 -13.86 7.64
C LEU A 186 4.98 -14.19 6.26
N LYS A 187 4.11 -14.41 5.26
CA LYS A 187 4.56 -14.69 3.90
C LYS A 187 5.36 -13.53 3.29
N LEU A 188 4.92 -12.29 3.50
CA LEU A 188 5.66 -11.11 3.05
C LEU A 188 7.01 -10.98 3.77
N LYS A 189 7.06 -11.27 5.08
CA LYS A 189 8.31 -11.28 5.86
C LYS A 189 9.29 -12.36 5.36
N GLU A 190 8.79 -13.52 4.95
CA GLU A 190 9.62 -14.57 4.32
C GLU A 190 10.25 -14.12 2.99
N MET A 191 9.59 -13.18 2.29
CA MET A 191 10.10 -12.49 1.11
C MET A 191 10.95 -11.27 1.45
N ASP A 192 11.46 -11.15 2.68
CA ASP A 192 12.31 -10.04 3.10
C ASP A 192 11.60 -8.67 3.05
N PHE A 193 10.26 -8.65 3.06
CA PHE A 193 9.48 -7.41 3.17
C PHE A 193 9.43 -6.96 4.63
N ASP A 194 9.84 -5.74 4.89
CA ASP A 194 9.93 -5.19 6.24
C ASP A 194 8.60 -4.54 6.68
N ILE A 195 7.75 -5.41 7.24
CA ILE A 195 6.42 -5.08 7.74
C ILE A 195 6.47 -4.16 8.95
N GLU A 196 7.50 -4.31 9.77
CA GLU A 196 7.67 -3.55 11.01
C GLU A 196 7.90 -2.08 10.65
N PHE A 197 8.84 -1.81 9.74
CA PHE A 197 9.03 -0.48 9.19
C PHE A 197 7.75 0.11 8.58
N LEU A 198 6.99 -0.68 7.81
CA LEU A 198 5.74 -0.23 7.21
C LEU A 198 4.70 0.17 8.28
N LEU A 199 4.53 -0.65 9.30
CA LEU A 199 3.61 -0.35 10.40
C LEU A 199 4.04 0.92 11.14
N GLU A 200 5.34 1.08 11.40
CA GLU A 200 5.87 2.28 12.06
C GLU A 200 5.69 3.54 11.22
N PHE A 201 5.93 3.45 9.91
CA PHE A 201 5.69 4.55 8.98
C PHE A 201 4.21 4.97 8.99
N TYR A 202 3.28 4.01 8.90
CA TYR A 202 1.86 4.31 8.92
C TYR A 202 1.38 4.88 10.25
N TYR A 203 1.87 4.33 11.37
CA TYR A 203 1.53 4.82 12.71
C TYR A 203 2.07 6.23 12.93
N SER A 204 3.25 6.53 12.39
CA SER A 204 3.84 7.88 12.40
C SER A 204 3.03 8.85 11.54
N LEU A 205 2.66 8.42 10.32
CA LEU A 205 1.86 9.23 9.39
C LEU A 205 0.50 9.63 9.98
N LEU A 206 -0.12 8.72 10.74
CA LEU A 206 -1.40 8.98 11.41
C LEU A 206 -1.26 9.56 12.83
N GLY A 207 -0.04 9.90 13.25
CA GLY A 207 0.20 10.54 14.56
C GLY A 207 -0.05 9.63 15.77
N TRP A 208 -0.13 8.32 15.59
CA TRP A 208 -0.30 7.35 16.67
C TRP A 208 1.00 6.97 17.37
N ARG A 209 2.14 7.29 16.73
CA ARG A 209 3.49 7.19 17.27
C ARG A 209 4.28 8.44 16.92
N PRO A 210 5.36 8.77 17.67
CA PRO A 210 6.29 9.82 17.28
C PRO A 210 6.78 9.59 15.84
N ILE A 211 6.95 10.67 15.08
CA ILE A 211 7.43 10.62 13.70
C ILE A 211 8.75 9.85 13.65
N TYR A 212 8.77 8.73 12.91
CA TYR A 212 9.99 8.01 12.62
C TYR A 212 11.00 8.99 11.98
N LYS A 213 12.10 9.27 12.69
CA LYS A 213 13.17 10.11 12.16
C LYS A 213 13.94 9.25 11.17
N PHE A 214 13.74 9.51 9.88
CA PHE A 214 14.63 9.01 8.84
C PHE A 214 16.03 9.54 9.15
N SER A 215 16.92 8.67 9.65
CA SER A 215 18.33 8.98 9.69
C SER A 215 18.76 9.23 8.25
N ALA A 216 19.15 10.48 7.97
CA ALA A 216 19.76 10.88 6.72
C ALA A 216 21.08 10.14 6.49
#